data_AF-A0AAE7BS13-F1
#
_entry.id   AF-A0AAE7BS13-F1
#
_cell.length_a   1.000
_cell.length_b   1.000
_cell.length_c   1.000
_cell.angle_alpha   90.00
_cell.angle_beta   90.00
_cell.angle_gamma   90.00
#
_symmetry.space_group_name_H-M   'P 1'
#
loop_
_entity.id
_entity.type
_entity.pdbx_description
1 polymer ?
#
loop_
_entity_poly.entity_id
_entity_poly.type
_entity_poly.pdbx_seq_one_letter_code
_entity_poly.pdbx_strand_id
1 'polypeptide(L)'
;MTFDELREWSIQHNVEKRTKEGFLDVITNIGKDSPNRIDEYFEDKFNPEYLEINIYKVAFTISNWPECDFNYIASYAKIEYKGKNMGVYKLIFNHEGEVEDDYWSSNED
;
A
#
# COMPACT_ATOMS: atom_id res chain seq x y z
N MET A 1 -15.76 -7.49 12.46
CA MET A 1 -16.03 -6.52 11.38
C MET A 1 -16.78 -7.24 10.27
N THR A 2 -17.98 -6.79 9.97
CA THR A 2 -18.78 -7.26 8.82
C THR A 2 -18.27 -6.62 7.53
N PHE A 3 -18.77 -7.10 6.39
CA PHE A 3 -18.47 -6.49 5.08
C PHE A 3 -18.87 -5.01 5.03
N ASP A 4 -20.08 -4.67 5.47
CA ASP A 4 -20.58 -3.30 5.42
C ASP A 4 -19.79 -2.38 6.36
N GLU A 5 -19.46 -2.85 7.57
CA GLU A 5 -18.62 -2.11 8.52
C GLU A 5 -17.23 -1.82 7.93
N LEU A 6 -16.57 -2.80 7.30
CA LEU A 6 -15.26 -2.61 6.68
C LEU A 6 -15.33 -1.62 5.51
N ARG A 7 -16.39 -1.71 4.70
CA ARG A 7 -16.59 -0.82 3.56
C ARG A 7 -16.82 0.62 4.00
N GLU A 8 -17.70 0.84 4.97
CA GLU A 8 -17.98 2.18 5.52
C GLU A 8 -16.75 2.78 6.18
N TRP A 9 -16.05 2.00 7.01
CA TRP A 9 -14.79 2.41 7.60
C TRP A 9 -13.76 2.82 6.53
N SER A 10 -13.64 2.03 5.46
CA SER A 10 -12.69 2.32 4.38
C SER A 10 -12.97 3.65 3.67
N ILE A 11 -14.25 3.99 3.50
CA ILE A 11 -14.69 5.26 2.91
C ILE A 11 -14.41 6.41 3.89
N GLN A 12 -14.82 6.27 5.15
CA GLN A 12 -14.64 7.30 6.18
C GLN A 12 -13.17 7.69 6.37
N HIS A 13 -12.27 6.70 6.34
CA HIS A 13 -10.83 6.91 6.53
C HIS A 13 -10.08 7.20 5.24
N ASN A 14 -10.77 7.38 4.10
CA ASN A 14 -10.18 7.65 2.79
C ASN A 14 -9.06 6.66 2.42
N VAL A 15 -9.28 5.37 2.67
CA VAL A 15 -8.28 4.31 2.49
C VAL A 15 -7.67 4.36 1.09
N GLU A 16 -8.48 4.58 0.06
CA GLU A 16 -7.96 4.59 -1.30
C GLU A 16 -6.93 5.69 -1.54
N LYS A 17 -7.30 6.93 -1.18
CA LYS A 17 -6.43 8.08 -1.33
C LYS A 17 -5.13 7.89 -0.55
N ARG A 18 -5.23 7.47 0.71
CA ARG A 18 -4.08 7.31 1.61
C ARG A 18 -3.14 6.20 1.19
N THR A 19 -3.66 5.13 0.60
CA THR A 19 -2.82 4.06 0.01
C THR A 19 -2.01 4.58 -1.17
N LYS A 20 -2.62 5.40 -2.03
CA LYS A 20 -1.91 6.03 -3.16
C LYS A 20 -0.84 7.01 -2.68
N GLU A 21 -1.18 7.85 -1.70
CA GLU A 21 -0.24 8.80 -1.10
C GLU A 21 0.93 8.08 -0.41
N GLY A 22 0.67 7.02 0.37
CA GLY A 22 1.71 6.24 1.03
C GLY A 22 2.72 5.65 0.05
N PHE A 23 2.26 5.08 -1.07
CA PHE A 23 3.20 4.56 -2.08
C PHE A 23 4.02 5.67 -2.75
N LEU A 24 3.43 6.85 -2.99
CA LEU A 24 4.18 7.99 -3.52
C LEU A 24 5.26 8.48 -2.55
N ASP A 25 5.01 8.40 -1.24
CA ASP A 25 6.00 8.70 -0.21
C ASP A 25 7.15 7.68 -0.23
N VAL A 26 6.85 6.39 -0.39
CA VAL A 26 7.88 5.34 -0.58
C VAL A 26 8.79 5.67 -1.76
N ILE A 27 8.23 5.96 -2.93
CA ILE A 27 9.02 6.30 -4.12
C ILE A 27 9.83 7.58 -3.91
N THR A 28 9.25 8.59 -3.27
CA THR A 28 9.93 9.84 -2.96
C THR A 28 11.12 9.62 -2.02
N ASN A 29 10.96 8.75 -1.01
CA ASN A 29 12.02 8.44 -0.06
C ASN A 29 13.14 7.62 -0.71
N ILE A 30 12.81 6.60 -1.51
CA ILE A 30 13.84 5.83 -2.26
C ILE A 30 14.61 6.78 -3.21
N GLY A 31 13.92 7.70 -3.89
CA GLY A 31 14.56 8.69 -4.76
C GLY A 31 15.53 9.64 -4.04
N LYS A 32 15.28 9.96 -2.77
CA LYS A 32 16.16 10.79 -1.93
C LYS A 32 17.34 10.00 -1.36
N ASP A 33 17.06 8.84 -0.80
CA ASP A 33 18.04 8.07 -0.01
C ASP A 33 18.91 7.16 -0.88
N SER A 34 18.39 6.71 -2.02
CA SER A 34 19.04 5.74 -2.90
C SER A 34 18.54 5.88 -4.34
N PRO A 35 18.86 6.98 -5.03
CA PRO A 35 18.35 7.25 -6.39
C PRO A 35 18.63 6.11 -7.37
N ASN A 36 19.78 5.44 -7.27
CA ASN A 36 20.11 4.26 -8.10
C ASN A 36 19.09 3.12 -7.96
N ARG A 37 18.44 2.97 -6.78
CA ARG A 37 17.41 1.93 -6.56
C ARG A 37 16.11 2.26 -7.28
N ILE A 38 15.78 3.55 -7.46
CA ILE A 38 14.64 3.94 -8.31
C ILE A 38 14.90 3.48 -9.74
N ASP A 39 16.10 3.70 -10.27
CA ASP A 39 16.43 3.28 -11.63
C ASP A 39 16.48 1.74 -11.76
N GLU A 40 16.91 1.02 -10.72
CA GLU A 40 16.85 -0.46 -10.68
C GLU A 40 15.41 -0.99 -10.79
N TYR A 41 14.45 -0.35 -10.13
CA TYR A 41 13.05 -0.78 -10.17
C TYR A 41 12.32 -0.24 -11.40
N PHE A 42 12.45 1.05 -11.72
CA PHE A 42 11.60 1.76 -12.68
C PHE A 42 12.30 2.11 -13.99
N GLU A 43 13.47 1.52 -14.24
CA GLU A 43 14.36 1.86 -15.37
C GLU A 43 14.88 3.31 -15.30
N ASP A 44 15.87 3.64 -16.13
CA ASP A 44 16.43 4.99 -16.17
C ASP A 44 15.34 6.07 -16.35
N LYS A 45 15.34 7.07 -15.46
CA LYS A 45 14.47 8.26 -15.48
C LYS A 45 13.00 7.94 -15.17
N PHE A 46 12.72 7.58 -13.92
CA PHE A 46 11.36 7.52 -13.38
C PHE A 46 10.55 8.77 -13.76
N ASN A 47 9.38 8.55 -14.38
CA ASN A 47 8.38 9.58 -14.61
C ASN A 47 7.06 9.16 -13.94
N PRO A 48 6.57 9.88 -12.92
CA PRO A 48 5.35 9.52 -12.20
C PRO A 48 4.09 9.49 -13.07
N GLU A 49 4.09 10.10 -14.26
CA GLU A 49 2.96 10.01 -15.20
C GLU A 49 2.68 8.60 -15.72
N TYR A 50 3.68 7.71 -15.70
CA TYR A 50 3.52 6.31 -16.09
C TYR A 50 3.24 5.38 -14.92
N LEU A 51 3.15 5.90 -13.70
CA LEU A 51 2.88 5.14 -12.50
C LEU A 51 1.37 5.00 -12.30
N GLU A 52 0.90 3.76 -12.21
CA GLU A 52 -0.48 3.43 -11.89
C GLU A 52 -0.52 2.69 -10.54
N ILE A 53 -1.43 3.14 -9.67
CA ILE A 53 -1.61 2.58 -8.32
C ILE A 53 -3.08 2.17 -8.19
N ASN A 54 -3.35 0.88 -8.27
CA ASN A 54 -4.70 0.34 -8.36
C ASN A 54 -5.04 -0.51 -7.15
N ILE A 55 -5.93 -0.03 -6.30
CA ILE A 55 -6.38 -0.77 -5.12
C ILE A 55 -7.36 -1.83 -5.53
N TYR A 56 -7.14 -3.05 -5.05
CA TYR A 56 -7.94 -4.21 -5.44
C TYR A 56 -8.45 -5.03 -4.26
N LYS A 57 -7.92 -4.80 -3.06
CA LYS A 57 -8.29 -5.55 -1.85
C LYS A 57 -8.18 -4.67 -0.61
N VAL A 58 -9.15 -4.80 0.29
CA VAL A 58 -9.09 -4.31 1.67
C VAL A 58 -9.43 -5.50 2.57
N ALA A 59 -8.67 -5.70 3.64
CA ALA A 59 -8.86 -6.82 4.55
C ALA A 59 -8.79 -6.37 6.00
N PHE A 60 -9.74 -6.83 6.80
CA PHE A 60 -9.61 -6.85 8.26
C PHE A 60 -8.91 -8.14 8.68
N THR A 61 -7.81 -8.02 9.43
CA THR A 61 -6.95 -9.15 9.81
C THR A 61 -6.88 -9.26 11.33
N ILE A 62 -7.15 -10.47 11.83
CA ILE A 62 -6.88 -10.87 13.21
C ILE A 62 -5.54 -11.61 13.19
N SER A 63 -4.53 -11.10 13.90
CA SER A 63 -3.20 -11.72 13.94
C SER A 63 -2.89 -12.26 15.32
N ASN A 64 -1.78 -13.00 15.46
CA ASN A 64 -1.32 -13.56 16.73
C ASN A 64 -2.40 -14.39 17.44
N TRP A 65 -3.04 -15.32 16.73
CA TRP A 65 -4.05 -16.18 17.34
C TRP A 65 -3.42 -17.17 18.35
N PRO A 66 -4.00 -17.32 19.56
CA PRO A 66 -5.26 -16.76 20.04
C PRO A 66 -5.15 -15.43 20.80
N GLU A 67 -3.95 -14.89 21.04
CA GLU A 67 -3.72 -13.66 21.79
C GLU A 67 -4.44 -12.44 21.18
N CYS A 68 -4.51 -12.37 19.85
CA CYS A 68 -5.22 -11.32 19.09
C CYS A 68 -4.78 -9.89 19.47
N ASP A 69 -3.52 -9.71 19.85
CA ASP A 69 -2.96 -8.44 20.33
C ASP A 69 -2.47 -7.52 19.19
N PHE A 70 -2.51 -7.98 17.94
CA PHE A 70 -2.24 -7.18 16.76
C PHE A 70 -3.28 -7.42 15.66
N ASN A 71 -4.38 -6.67 15.72
CA ASN A 71 -5.44 -6.69 14.71
C ASN A 71 -5.38 -5.40 13.90
N TYR A 72 -5.56 -5.51 12.59
CA TYR A 72 -5.36 -4.38 11.69
C TYR A 72 -6.24 -4.45 10.46
N ILE A 73 -6.40 -3.31 9.81
CA ILE A 73 -7.01 -3.21 8.48
C ILE A 73 -5.88 -2.93 7.49
N ALA A 74 -5.86 -3.66 6.38
CA ALA A 74 -4.85 -3.46 5.34
C ALA A 74 -5.51 -3.23 3.98
N SER A 75 -5.03 -2.22 3.26
CA SER A 75 -5.31 -2.03 1.85
C SER A 75 -4.17 -2.58 1.00
N TYR A 76 -4.50 -3.07 -0.19
CA TYR A 76 -3.56 -3.62 -1.14
C TYR A 76 -3.74 -2.95 -2.49
N ALA A 77 -2.66 -2.38 -3.01
CA ALA A 77 -2.59 -1.78 -4.33
C ALA A 77 -1.62 -2.56 -5.22
N LYS A 78 -2.04 -2.82 -6.46
CA LYS A 78 -1.14 -3.21 -7.53
C LYS A 78 -0.41 -1.97 -8.03
N ILE A 79 0.89 -2.10 -8.15
CA ILE A 79 1.75 -1.05 -8.68
C ILE A 79 2.10 -1.44 -10.11
N GLU A 80 1.78 -0.58 -11.06
CA GLU A 80 2.13 -0.78 -12.46
C GLU A 80 2.92 0.42 -12.97
N TYR A 81 3.90 0.17 -13.83
CA TYR A 81 4.71 1.22 -14.43
C TYR A 81 4.99 0.92 -15.89
N LYS A 82 4.61 1.85 -16.78
CA LYS A 82 4.66 1.63 -18.24
C LYS A 82 3.99 0.31 -18.67
N GLY A 83 2.90 -0.06 -18.00
CA GLY A 83 2.16 -1.31 -18.23
C GLY A 83 2.85 -2.59 -17.74
N LYS A 84 3.95 -2.48 -16.96
CA LYS A 84 4.60 -3.61 -16.29
C LYS A 84 4.16 -3.68 -14.84
N ASN A 85 3.94 -4.89 -14.33
CA ASN A 85 3.67 -5.12 -12.92
C ASN A 85 4.95 -4.89 -12.10
N MET A 86 4.86 -4.01 -11.10
CA MET A 86 5.92 -3.62 -10.17
C MET A 86 5.71 -4.20 -8.77
N GLY A 87 4.68 -5.02 -8.60
CA GLY A 87 4.34 -5.73 -7.38
C GLY A 87 3.15 -5.15 -6.63
N VAL A 88 3.10 -5.45 -5.33
CA VAL A 88 1.99 -5.10 -4.45
C VAL A 88 2.46 -4.22 -3.31
N TYR A 89 1.76 -3.11 -3.14
CA TYR A 89 1.87 -2.25 -1.97
C TYR A 89 0.76 -2.56 -0.97
N LYS A 90 1.14 -2.73 0.30
CA LYS A 90 0.26 -2.96 1.43
C LYS A 90 0.40 -1.79 2.40
N LEU A 91 -0.71 -1.13 2.73
CA LEU A 91 -0.73 -0.10 3.78
C LEU A 91 -1.56 -0.61 4.97
N ILE A 92 -0.98 -0.55 6.16
CA ILE A 92 -1.53 -1.12 7.41
C ILE A 92 -2.05 0.01 8.29
N PHE A 93 -3.30 -0.14 8.71
CA PHE A 93 -4.00 0.77 9.59
C PHE A 93 -4.39 0.09 10.90
N ASN A 94 -4.32 0.83 12.00
CA ASN A 94 -5.04 0.47 13.22
C ASN A 94 -6.57 0.72 13.06
N HIS A 95 -7.33 0.41 14.10
CA HIS A 95 -8.79 0.50 14.06
C HIS A 95 -9.31 1.95 14.00
N GLU A 96 -8.54 2.89 14.52
CA GLU A 96 -8.77 4.33 14.49
C GLU A 96 -8.42 4.94 13.12
N GLY A 97 -7.82 4.14 12.24
CA GLY A 97 -7.43 4.53 10.89
C GLY A 97 -6.12 5.29 10.85
N GLU A 98 -5.28 5.24 11.88
CA GLU A 98 -3.90 5.72 11.80
C GLU A 98 -3.04 4.71 11.03
N VAL A 99 -2.04 5.19 10.29
CA VAL A 99 -1.11 4.29 9.60
C VAL A 99 -0.10 3.77 10.62
N GLU A 100 0.00 2.46 10.73
CA GLU A 100 0.96 1.79 11.61
C GLU A 100 2.23 1.40 10.86
N ASP A 101 2.06 0.91 9.63
CA ASP A 101 3.18 0.40 8.82
C ASP A 101 2.80 0.32 7.34
N ASP A 102 3.79 0.18 6.48
CA ASP A 102 3.61 -0.06 5.06
C ASP A 102 4.67 -0.99 4.46
N TYR A 103 4.31 -1.67 3.39
CA TYR A 103 5.19 -2.65 2.75
C TYR A 103 4.97 -2.69 1.26
N TRP A 104 6.06 -2.63 0.49
CA TRP A 104 6.05 -2.88 -0.94
C TRP A 104 6.92 -4.09 -1.26
N SER A 105 6.36 -5.04 -2.01
CA SER A 105 7.08 -6.19 -2.55
C SER A 105 6.90 -6.23 -4.06
N SER A 106 7.98 -6.55 -4.79
CA SER A 106 7.92 -6.84 -6.22
C SER A 106 7.32 -8.21 -6.55
N ASN A 107 7.08 -9.07 -5.54
CA ASN A 107 6.40 -10.35 -5.68
C ASN A 107 4.90 -10.21 -5.37
N GLU A 108 4.05 -11.01 -6.02
CA GLU A 108 2.58 -10.93 -5.88
C GLU A 108 2.01 -11.61 -4.60
N ASP A 109 2.81 -11.86 -3.56
CA ASP A 109 2.39 -12.64 -2.38
C ASP A 109 1.42 -11.88 -1.43
#